data_AF-A0A943XZS8-F1
#
_entry.id   AF-A0A943XZS8-F1
#
_cell.length_a   1.000
_cell.length_b   1.000
_cell.length_c   1.000
_cell.angle_alpha   90.00
_cell.angle_beta   90.00
_cell.angle_gamma   90.00
#
_symmetry.space_group_name_H-M   'P 1'
#
loop_
_entity.id
_entity.type
_entity.pdbx_description
1 polymer ?
#
loop_
_entity_poly.entity_id
_entity_poly.type
_entity_poly.pdbx_seq_one_letter_code
_entity_poly.pdbx_strand_id
1 'polypeptide(L)'
;MNKIYIGADKGAIYFYYNDIKETALDLKIYKNLVDNMDKDEFKIFERIINNYEIKSQKEIEKNFLYLFNFVLINNLTNYLLDKAVEFGADEIIFDERIKKSKKQIIKLSSKLDVEDVLGDLIICLINSEEYLDGKIKIDYGKIEFEEKEKIRNRIENLFNYRPKKVQDFRDKLLEDLIAFKFINKKAMDQEDSYKLPIYIDEEALRSKGIENYIDFLPNWTSLAYLKMLEKIHDYFVDYYKLDYDKGLNNNELLLALVEILDYEVKDYPQGLEKSIEVGRSTAGKCYFIDSFVTPLALSQELALVLQSKDAFGVVPKVFKNN
;
A
#
# COMPACT_ATOMS: atom_id res chain seq x y z
N MET A 1 -13.86 10.15 -27.96
CA MET A 1 -12.95 9.31 -27.17
C MET A 1 -11.94 10.23 -26.54
N ASN A 2 -11.97 10.30 -25.22
CA ASN A 2 -11.03 11.11 -24.46
C ASN A 2 -9.78 10.25 -24.26
N LYS A 3 -8.61 10.81 -24.56
CA LYS A 3 -7.34 10.08 -24.54
C LYS A 3 -6.40 10.76 -23.56
N ILE A 4 -5.71 9.96 -22.75
CA ILE A 4 -4.51 10.44 -22.04
C ILE A 4 -3.31 9.95 -22.82
N TYR A 5 -2.38 10.86 -23.16
CA TYR A 5 -1.14 10.50 -23.81
C TYR A 5 -0.01 10.44 -22.78
N ILE A 6 0.83 9.40 -22.88
CA ILE A 6 1.97 9.17 -22.00
C ILE A 6 3.25 9.33 -22.81
N GLY A 7 3.88 10.48 -22.64
CA GLY A 7 5.15 10.80 -23.29
C GLY A 7 6.30 10.83 -22.30
N ALA A 8 7.51 10.78 -22.83
CA ALA A 8 8.71 10.92 -22.03
C ALA A 8 9.85 11.55 -22.81
N ASP A 9 10.79 12.12 -22.06
CA ASP A 9 12.12 12.49 -22.52
C ASP A 9 13.16 11.93 -21.53
N LYS A 10 14.45 12.21 -21.76
CA LYS A 10 15.54 11.69 -20.91
C LYS A 10 15.46 12.10 -19.42
N GLY A 11 14.66 13.11 -19.09
CA GLY A 11 14.57 13.70 -17.75
C GLY A 11 13.25 13.47 -17.04
N ALA A 12 12.16 13.14 -17.73
CA ALA A 12 10.85 13.00 -17.09
C ALA A 12 9.83 12.18 -17.89
N ILE A 13 8.82 11.73 -17.15
CA ILE A 13 7.56 11.15 -17.64
C ILE A 13 6.49 12.21 -17.60
N TYR A 14 5.69 12.31 -18.66
CA TYR A 14 4.63 13.29 -18.82
C TYR A 14 3.29 12.66 -19.14
N PHE A 15 2.25 13.17 -18.51
CA PHE A 15 0.86 12.89 -18.88
C PHE A 15 0.30 14.11 -19.61
N TYR A 16 -0.35 13.86 -20.75
CA TYR A 16 -0.98 14.89 -21.56
C TYR A 16 -2.48 14.63 -21.67
N TYR A 17 -3.29 15.61 -21.27
CA TYR A 17 -4.74 15.55 -21.27
C TYR A 17 -5.31 16.99 -21.25
N ASN A 18 -6.43 17.28 -21.89
CA ASN A 18 -7.08 18.61 -21.85
C ASN A 18 -6.16 19.82 -22.08
N ASP A 19 -5.26 19.78 -23.06
CA ASP A 19 -4.23 20.81 -23.30
C ASP A 19 -3.28 21.06 -22.09
N ILE A 20 -3.30 20.20 -21.07
CA ILE A 20 -2.39 20.19 -19.93
C ILE A 20 -1.23 19.24 -20.22
N LYS A 21 -0.01 19.72 -20.00
CA LYS A 21 1.19 18.88 -19.84
C LYS A 21 1.53 18.77 -18.36
N GLU A 22 1.33 17.58 -17.80
CA GLU A 22 1.72 17.27 -16.44
C GLU A 22 3.05 16.53 -16.43
N THR A 23 4.07 17.09 -15.79
CA THR A 23 5.27 16.34 -15.40
C THR A 23 4.89 15.42 -14.25
N ALA A 24 4.60 14.16 -14.58
CA ALA A 24 4.19 13.16 -13.61
C ALA A 24 5.40 12.75 -12.75
N LEU A 25 6.49 12.31 -13.35
CA LEU A 25 7.71 11.92 -12.63
C LEU A 25 8.95 12.57 -13.22
N ASP A 26 9.71 13.29 -12.39
CA ASP A 26 11.01 13.83 -12.76
C ASP A 26 12.14 12.87 -12.34
N LEU A 27 12.82 12.30 -13.34
CA LEU A 27 13.87 11.32 -13.14
C LEU A 27 15.18 11.93 -12.64
N LYS A 28 15.39 13.25 -12.75
CA LYS A 28 16.53 13.91 -12.11
C LYS A 28 16.34 14.01 -10.61
N ILE A 29 15.12 14.36 -10.17
CA ILE A 29 14.77 14.38 -8.74
C ILE A 29 14.86 12.97 -8.17
N TYR A 30 14.25 11.99 -8.83
CA TYR A 30 14.34 10.59 -8.44
C TYR A 30 15.80 10.11 -8.29
N LYS A 31 16.66 10.37 -9.29
CA LYS A 31 18.07 9.96 -9.22
C LYS A 31 18.80 10.63 -8.05
N ASN A 32 18.59 11.93 -7.85
CA ASN A 32 19.16 12.63 -6.70
C ASN A 32 18.71 12.03 -5.37
N LEU A 33 17.43 11.67 -5.25
CA LEU A 33 16.87 11.03 -4.07
C LEU A 33 17.50 9.65 -3.82
N VAL A 34 17.61 8.80 -4.84
CA VAL A 34 18.26 7.48 -4.71
C VAL A 34 19.77 7.61 -4.44
N ASP A 35 20.41 8.63 -4.99
CA ASP A 35 21.83 8.94 -4.75
C ASP A 35 22.10 9.51 -3.35
N ASN A 36 21.07 9.87 -2.58
CA ASN A 36 21.19 10.49 -1.26
C ASN A 36 20.16 9.95 -0.24
N MET A 37 19.84 8.65 -0.31
CA MET A 37 18.82 8.02 0.55
C MET A 37 19.10 8.14 2.05
N ASP A 38 20.37 8.22 2.44
CA ASP A 38 20.82 8.34 3.83
C ASP A 38 20.67 9.76 4.40
N LYS A 39 20.64 10.77 3.54
CA LYS A 39 20.36 12.16 3.94
C LYS A 39 18.86 12.42 4.06
N ASP A 40 18.08 11.66 3.31
CA ASP A 40 16.63 11.64 3.29
C ASP A 40 15.96 13.02 3.37
N GLU A 41 16.34 13.92 2.46
CA GLU A 41 15.81 15.29 2.40
C GLU A 41 14.27 15.35 2.28
N PHE A 42 13.66 14.25 1.81
CA PHE A 42 12.23 14.11 1.58
C PHE A 42 11.50 13.29 2.65
N LYS A 43 12.19 12.85 3.71
CA LYS A 43 11.62 12.06 4.81
C LYS A 43 10.98 10.73 4.36
N ILE A 44 11.42 10.20 3.22
CA ILE A 44 10.90 8.94 2.65
C ILE A 44 11.55 7.74 3.34
N PHE A 45 12.85 7.81 3.64
CA PHE A 45 13.62 6.73 4.26
C PHE A 45 13.74 6.86 5.78
N GLU A 46 13.22 7.92 6.39
CA GLU A 46 13.35 8.29 7.81
C GLU A 46 12.90 7.14 8.71
N ARG A 47 11.73 6.53 8.40
CA ARG A 47 11.21 5.37 9.12
C ARG A 47 12.16 4.18 9.08
N ILE A 48 12.76 3.91 7.92
CA ILE A 48 13.70 2.80 7.74
C ILE A 48 14.99 3.08 8.53
N ILE A 49 15.56 4.27 8.38
CA ILE A 49 16.79 4.69 9.05
C ILE A 49 16.62 4.56 10.57
N ASN A 50 15.48 5.01 11.09
CA ASN A 50 15.19 4.99 12.52
C ASN A 50 14.87 3.58 13.05
N ASN A 51 14.02 2.81 12.36
CA ASN A 51 13.53 1.52 12.87
C ASN A 51 14.53 0.37 12.71
N TYR A 52 15.38 0.42 11.67
CA TYR A 52 16.36 -0.63 11.38
C TYR A 52 17.80 -0.21 11.73
N GLU A 53 18.00 0.96 12.34
CA GLU A 53 19.31 1.50 12.72
C GLU A 53 20.34 1.49 11.57
N ILE A 54 19.89 1.75 10.34
CA ILE A 54 20.74 1.63 9.14
C ILE A 54 21.81 2.72 9.13
N LYS A 55 23.06 2.31 8.87
CA LYS A 55 24.24 3.20 8.99
C LYS A 55 24.83 3.62 7.65
N SER A 56 24.29 3.17 6.52
CA SER A 56 24.82 3.53 5.21
C SER A 56 23.78 3.50 4.09
N GLN A 57 23.93 4.40 3.12
CA GLN A 57 23.14 4.42 1.88
C GLN A 57 23.14 3.07 1.15
N LYS A 58 24.29 2.37 1.10
CA LYS A 58 24.40 1.08 0.42
C LYS A 58 23.48 0.01 1.00
N GLU A 59 23.24 0.06 2.30
CA GLU A 59 22.35 -0.86 2.99
C GLU A 59 20.88 -0.55 2.68
N ILE A 60 20.51 0.74 2.65
CA ILE A 60 19.19 1.17 2.18
C ILE A 60 18.96 0.73 0.73
N GLU A 61 19.92 1.00 -0.15
CA GLU A 61 19.83 0.64 -1.57
C GLU A 61 19.65 -0.87 -1.75
N LYS A 62 20.48 -1.68 -1.09
CA LYS A 62 20.45 -3.13 -1.21
C LYS A 62 19.13 -3.74 -0.71
N ASN A 63 18.61 -3.23 0.40
CA ASN A 63 17.49 -3.87 1.11
C ASN A 63 16.13 -3.26 0.78
N PHE A 64 16.07 -2.00 0.31
CA PHE A 64 14.81 -1.25 0.19
C PHE A 64 14.61 -0.53 -1.14
N LEU A 65 15.62 -0.37 -2.01
CA LEU A 65 15.43 0.31 -3.31
C LEU A 65 14.34 -0.37 -4.15
N TYR A 66 14.31 -1.71 -4.15
CA TYR A 66 13.30 -2.44 -4.92
C TYR A 66 11.87 -2.12 -4.45
N LEU A 67 11.67 -2.03 -3.13
CA LEU A 67 10.37 -1.75 -2.54
C LEU A 67 10.00 -0.27 -2.72
N PHE A 68 10.96 0.64 -2.61
CA PHE A 68 10.77 2.05 -2.94
C PHE A 68 10.30 2.23 -4.39
N ASN A 69 11.04 1.63 -5.34
CA ASN A 69 10.69 1.68 -6.75
C ASN A 69 9.32 1.05 -7.02
N PHE A 70 9.02 -0.08 -6.37
CA PHE A 70 7.72 -0.73 -6.44
C PHE A 70 6.59 0.23 -6.05
N VAL A 71 6.66 0.83 -4.85
CA VAL A 71 5.64 1.76 -4.35
C VAL A 71 5.48 2.94 -5.30
N LEU A 72 6.59 3.55 -5.74
CA LEU A 72 6.56 4.72 -6.63
C LEU A 72 5.85 4.42 -7.96
N ILE A 73 6.21 3.33 -8.64
CA ILE A 73 5.61 2.93 -9.92
C ILE A 73 4.15 2.53 -9.75
N ASN A 74 3.86 1.74 -8.72
CA ASN A 74 2.53 1.28 -8.43
C ASN A 74 1.59 2.46 -8.18
N ASN A 75 2.03 3.43 -7.39
CA ASN A 75 1.25 4.61 -7.06
C ASN A 75 1.13 5.60 -8.22
N LEU A 76 2.18 5.75 -9.05
CA LEU A 76 2.11 6.49 -10.31
C LEU A 76 1.08 5.87 -11.27
N THR A 77 0.99 4.53 -11.32
CA THR A 77 -0.02 3.84 -12.14
C THR A 77 -1.43 4.08 -11.62
N ASN A 78 -1.64 3.94 -10.31
CA ASN A 78 -2.94 4.24 -9.70
C ASN A 78 -3.36 5.69 -9.95
N TYR A 79 -2.41 6.63 -9.84
CA TYR A 79 -2.66 8.04 -10.15
C TYR A 79 -3.08 8.26 -11.60
N LEU A 80 -2.45 7.58 -12.55
CA LEU A 80 -2.84 7.62 -13.96
C LEU A 80 -4.25 7.07 -14.19
N LEU A 81 -4.62 5.96 -13.53
CA LEU A 81 -5.95 5.37 -13.64
C LEU A 81 -7.03 6.31 -13.08
N ASP A 82 -6.83 6.89 -11.91
CA ASP A 82 -7.76 7.85 -11.34
C ASP A 82 -7.90 9.10 -12.23
N LYS A 83 -6.80 9.58 -12.81
CA LYS A 83 -6.83 10.66 -13.81
C LYS A 83 -7.62 10.27 -15.06
N ALA A 84 -7.44 9.05 -15.56
CA ALA A 84 -8.20 8.55 -16.70
C ALA A 84 -9.70 8.53 -16.39
N VAL A 85 -10.10 8.05 -15.21
CA VAL A 85 -11.49 8.04 -14.76
C VAL A 85 -12.03 9.47 -14.62
N GLU A 86 -11.31 10.37 -13.97
CA GLU A 86 -11.73 11.77 -13.79
C GLU A 86 -11.91 12.51 -15.13
N PHE A 87 -11.07 12.21 -16.11
CA PHE A 87 -11.16 12.76 -17.45
C PHE A 87 -12.19 12.03 -18.34
N GLY A 88 -12.70 10.89 -17.90
CA GLY A 88 -13.55 10.01 -18.72
C GLY A 88 -12.80 9.47 -19.94
N ALA A 89 -11.49 9.24 -19.80
CA ALA A 89 -10.66 8.65 -20.84
C ALA A 89 -10.90 7.14 -20.96
N ASP A 90 -11.12 6.69 -22.19
CA ASP A 90 -11.29 5.28 -22.55
C ASP A 90 -10.01 4.69 -23.16
N GLU A 91 -9.01 5.53 -23.45
CA GLU A 91 -7.72 5.14 -24.01
C GLU A 91 -6.54 5.84 -23.35
N ILE A 92 -5.49 5.07 -23.05
CA ILE A 92 -4.16 5.53 -22.66
C ILE A 92 -3.20 5.24 -23.82
N ILE A 93 -2.61 6.29 -24.39
CA ILE A 93 -1.76 6.20 -25.58
C ILE A 93 -0.31 6.47 -25.20
N PHE A 94 0.51 5.43 -25.28
CA PHE A 94 1.95 5.53 -25.07
C PHE A 94 2.68 6.02 -26.32
N ASP A 95 3.77 6.75 -26.14
CA ASP A 95 4.62 7.17 -27.25
C ASP A 95 5.13 5.95 -28.06
N GLU A 96 4.98 5.99 -29.39
CA GLU A 96 5.40 4.92 -30.30
C GLU A 96 6.89 4.51 -30.15
N ARG A 97 7.75 5.40 -29.64
CA ARG A 97 9.16 5.13 -29.37
C ARG A 97 9.33 4.03 -28.32
N ILE A 98 8.39 3.89 -27.38
CA ILE A 98 8.43 2.89 -26.31
C ILE A 98 8.27 1.48 -26.87
N LYS A 99 7.44 1.32 -27.92
CA LYS A 99 7.24 0.03 -28.59
C LYS A 99 8.54 -0.59 -29.11
N LYS A 100 9.57 0.23 -29.37
CA LYS A 100 10.88 -0.21 -29.87
C LYS A 100 11.84 -0.66 -28.77
N SER A 101 11.63 -0.29 -27.50
CA SER A 101 12.56 -0.59 -26.41
C SER A 101 12.59 -2.08 -26.04
N LYS A 102 11.49 -2.81 -26.27
CA LYS A 102 11.30 -4.24 -25.91
C LYS A 102 11.58 -4.57 -24.44
N LYS A 103 11.76 -3.58 -23.56
CA LYS A 103 11.87 -3.79 -22.11
C LYS A 103 10.46 -4.13 -21.58
N GLN A 104 10.22 -5.42 -21.35
CA GLN A 104 8.98 -5.94 -20.77
C GLN A 104 9.29 -6.70 -19.46
N ILE A 105 10.28 -6.24 -18.69
CA ILE A 105 10.65 -6.85 -17.42
C ILE A 105 10.62 -5.75 -16.36
N ILE A 106 9.87 -6.00 -15.29
CA ILE A 106 9.85 -5.16 -14.10
C ILE A 106 11.27 -5.07 -13.52
N LYS A 107 11.89 -3.88 -13.55
CA LYS A 107 13.29 -3.69 -13.13
C LYS A 107 13.40 -2.80 -11.89
N LEU A 108 12.94 -3.30 -10.76
CA LEU A 108 12.84 -2.51 -9.53
C LEU A 108 14.13 -2.49 -8.70
N SER A 109 15.05 -3.45 -8.86
CA SER A 109 16.24 -3.57 -8.00
C SER A 109 17.36 -2.58 -8.28
N SER A 110 17.22 -1.71 -9.28
CA SER A 110 18.24 -0.73 -9.68
C SER A 110 17.62 0.64 -9.92
N LYS A 111 18.46 1.67 -10.02
CA LYS A 111 18.02 3.01 -10.46
C LYS A 111 17.29 2.91 -11.79
N LEU A 112 16.07 3.44 -11.80
CA LEU A 112 15.21 3.43 -12.97
C LEU A 112 15.65 4.47 -14.00
N ASP A 113 15.64 4.08 -15.26
CA ASP A 113 15.61 5.00 -16.39
C ASP A 113 14.19 5.19 -16.94
N VAL A 114 14.05 6.06 -17.95
CA VAL A 114 12.76 6.39 -18.57
C VAL A 114 12.07 5.15 -19.15
N GLU A 115 12.84 4.27 -19.79
CA GLU A 115 12.29 3.09 -20.43
C GLU A 115 11.86 2.06 -19.40
N ASP A 116 12.60 1.95 -18.28
CA ASP A 116 12.22 1.11 -17.14
C ASP A 116 10.87 1.58 -16.57
N VAL A 117 10.71 2.89 -16.28
CA VAL A 117 9.46 3.44 -15.75
C VAL A 117 8.28 3.19 -16.70
N LEU A 118 8.46 3.45 -18.00
CA LEU A 118 7.37 3.28 -18.97
C LEU A 118 6.98 1.81 -19.15
N GLY A 119 7.97 0.91 -19.18
CA GLY A 119 7.74 -0.53 -19.22
C GLY A 119 6.96 -1.00 -18.00
N ASP A 120 7.39 -0.58 -16.80
CA ASP A 120 6.73 -0.98 -15.56
C ASP A 120 5.31 -0.41 -15.46
N LEU A 121 5.07 0.83 -15.90
CA LEU A 121 3.72 1.43 -16.00
C LEU A 121 2.80 0.60 -16.91
N ILE A 122 3.28 0.19 -18.09
CA ILE A 122 2.49 -0.64 -19.01
C ILE A 122 2.12 -1.97 -18.34
N ILE A 123 3.09 -2.61 -17.67
CA ILE A 123 2.87 -3.89 -16.98
C ILE A 123 1.85 -3.73 -15.84
N CYS A 124 1.95 -2.68 -15.02
CA CYS A 124 0.96 -2.42 -13.98
C CYS A 124 -0.43 -2.15 -14.57
N LEU A 125 -0.53 -1.39 -15.66
CA LEU A 125 -1.80 -1.08 -16.31
C LEU A 125 -2.49 -2.32 -16.89
N ILE A 126 -1.77 -3.22 -17.57
CA ILE A 126 -2.38 -4.44 -18.13
C ILE A 126 -2.90 -5.39 -17.04
N ASN A 127 -2.39 -5.27 -15.83
CA ASN A 127 -2.80 -6.02 -14.64
C ASN A 127 -3.86 -5.29 -13.80
N SER A 128 -4.29 -4.09 -14.22
CA SER A 128 -5.36 -3.34 -13.55
C SER A 128 -6.75 -3.89 -13.89
N GLU A 129 -7.68 -3.76 -12.93
CA GLU A 129 -9.07 -4.16 -13.13
C GLU A 129 -9.72 -3.35 -14.26
N GLU A 130 -9.39 -2.06 -14.37
CA GLU A 130 -9.90 -1.17 -15.41
C GLU A 130 -9.54 -1.64 -16.81
N TYR A 131 -8.32 -2.17 -16.99
CA TYR A 131 -7.90 -2.76 -18.26
C TYR A 131 -8.55 -4.12 -18.50
N LEU A 132 -8.54 -5.00 -17.50
CA LEU A 132 -9.09 -6.37 -17.61
C LEU A 132 -10.60 -6.38 -17.87
N ASP A 133 -11.33 -5.41 -17.32
CA ASP A 133 -12.77 -5.20 -17.56
C ASP A 133 -13.05 -4.50 -18.91
N GLY A 134 -12.01 -4.10 -19.65
CA GLY A 134 -12.14 -3.38 -20.92
C GLY A 134 -12.65 -1.94 -20.79
N LYS A 135 -12.60 -1.35 -19.59
CA LYS A 135 -12.98 0.05 -19.33
C LYS A 135 -11.94 1.02 -19.91
N ILE A 136 -10.67 0.62 -19.92
CA ILE A 136 -9.56 1.37 -20.50
C ILE A 136 -8.82 0.48 -21.50
N LYS A 137 -8.44 1.07 -22.64
CA LYS A 137 -7.54 0.44 -23.63
C LYS A 137 -6.17 1.08 -23.60
N ILE A 138 -5.15 0.28 -23.91
CA ILE A 138 -3.77 0.74 -24.06
C ILE A 138 -3.39 0.65 -25.53
N ASP A 139 -2.91 1.75 -26.11
CA ASP A 139 -2.41 1.80 -27.48
C ASP A 139 -1.09 2.60 -27.56
N TYR A 140 -0.48 2.62 -28.75
CA TYR A 140 0.76 3.31 -29.04
C TYR A 140 0.59 4.27 -30.21
N GLY A 141 1.01 5.52 -30.05
CA GLY A 141 0.84 6.54 -31.07
C GLY A 141 1.88 7.64 -31.01
N LYS A 142 1.90 8.45 -32.06
CA LYS A 142 2.63 9.71 -32.03
C LYS A 142 1.91 10.69 -31.11
N ILE A 143 2.68 11.34 -30.25
CA ILE A 143 2.16 12.35 -29.33
C ILE A 143 2.42 13.71 -29.96
N GLU A 144 1.37 14.25 -30.57
CA GLU A 144 1.30 15.65 -31.01
C GLU A 144 0.34 16.36 -30.07
N PHE A 145 0.86 17.27 -29.24
CA PHE A 145 0.09 17.91 -28.17
C PHE A 145 0.38 19.40 -28.11
N GLU A 146 -0.67 20.21 -28.11
CA GLU A 146 -0.59 21.64 -27.88
C GLU A 146 -0.81 21.91 -26.38
N GLU A 147 0.22 22.39 -25.70
CA GLU A 147 0.17 22.67 -24.26
C GLU A 147 -0.30 24.12 -23.99
N LYS A 148 -1.33 24.27 -23.17
CA LYS A 148 -1.79 25.55 -22.60
C LYS A 148 -1.40 25.71 -21.14
N GLU A 149 -1.30 24.60 -20.41
CA GLU A 149 -0.96 24.59 -18.99
C GLU A 149 0.13 23.56 -18.67
N LYS A 150 0.98 23.90 -17.69
CA LYS A 150 2.04 23.03 -17.18
C LYS A 150 1.86 22.79 -15.70
N ILE A 151 1.72 21.51 -15.35
CA ILE A 151 1.66 21.05 -13.96
C ILE A 151 2.90 20.20 -13.69
N ARG A 152 3.37 20.19 -12.45
CA ARG A 152 4.46 19.32 -12.00
C ARG A 152 4.08 18.67 -10.69
N ASN A 153 4.04 17.34 -10.69
CA ASN A 153 3.80 16.60 -9.48
C ASN A 153 5.11 16.44 -8.68
N ARG A 154 4.99 16.35 -7.36
CA ARG A 154 6.11 16.09 -6.46
C ARG A 154 6.28 14.59 -6.30
N ILE A 155 7.52 14.12 -6.15
CA ILE A 155 7.77 12.67 -6.02
C ILE A 155 7.15 12.14 -4.73
N GLU A 156 7.12 12.93 -3.66
CA GLU A 156 6.52 12.61 -2.37
C GLU A 156 5.00 12.48 -2.46
N ASN A 157 4.36 13.31 -3.28
CA ASN A 157 2.91 13.24 -3.51
C ASN A 157 2.54 11.95 -4.25
N LEU A 158 3.35 11.55 -5.23
CA LEU A 158 3.17 10.28 -5.93
C LEU A 158 3.51 9.09 -5.04
N PHE A 159 4.59 9.17 -4.28
CA PHE A 159 5.02 8.09 -3.41
C PHE A 159 3.97 7.79 -2.34
N ASN A 160 3.35 8.83 -1.76
CA ASN A 160 2.27 8.71 -0.78
C ASN A 160 0.87 8.70 -1.41
N TYR A 161 0.76 8.53 -2.74
CA TYR A 161 -0.52 8.62 -3.42
C TYR A 161 -1.45 7.48 -3.00
N ARG A 162 -2.65 7.85 -2.56
CA ARG A 162 -3.74 6.94 -2.26
C ARG A 162 -4.78 7.00 -3.37
N PRO A 163 -5.16 5.88 -4.00
CA PRO A 163 -6.21 5.88 -5.00
C PRO A 163 -7.54 6.39 -4.42
N LYS A 164 -8.29 7.15 -5.20
CA LYS A 164 -9.53 7.81 -4.78
C LYS A 164 -10.56 6.85 -4.21
N LYS A 165 -10.76 5.71 -4.87
CA LYS A 165 -11.67 4.66 -4.40
C LYS A 165 -11.25 4.10 -3.04
N VAL A 166 -9.94 3.98 -2.77
CA VAL A 166 -9.41 3.54 -1.46
C VAL A 166 -9.62 4.64 -0.42
N GLN A 167 -9.35 5.91 -0.76
CA GLN A 167 -9.59 7.06 0.13
C GLN A 167 -11.06 7.15 0.57
N ASP A 168 -11.99 7.14 -0.38
CA ASP A 168 -13.42 7.27 -0.10
C ASP A 168 -13.91 6.12 0.80
N PHE A 169 -13.41 4.91 0.53
CA PHE A 169 -13.75 3.73 1.33
C PHE A 169 -13.17 3.80 2.75
N ARG A 170 -11.91 4.24 2.87
CA ARG A 170 -11.21 4.42 4.15
C ARG A 170 -11.96 5.39 5.05
N ASP A 171 -12.39 6.53 4.53
CA ASP A 171 -13.07 7.54 5.34
C ASP A 171 -14.42 7.03 5.88
N LYS A 172 -15.19 6.33 5.04
CA LYS A 172 -16.41 5.64 5.48
C LYS A 172 -16.12 4.58 6.54
N LEU A 173 -15.12 3.74 6.31
CA LEU A 173 -14.74 2.67 7.22
C LEU A 173 -14.30 3.21 8.59
N LEU A 174 -13.57 4.32 8.61
CA LEU A 174 -13.12 4.96 9.86
C LEU A 174 -14.31 5.38 10.74
N GLU A 175 -15.34 5.98 10.15
CA GLU A 175 -16.56 6.36 10.87
C GLU A 175 -17.25 5.14 11.50
N ASP A 176 -17.37 4.06 10.73
CA ASP A 176 -18.01 2.83 11.19
C ASP A 176 -17.17 2.07 12.23
N LEU A 177 -15.84 2.04 12.10
CA LEU A 177 -14.94 1.47 13.13
C LEU A 177 -15.12 2.17 14.48
N ILE A 178 -15.31 3.50 14.47
CA ILE A 178 -15.61 4.28 15.68
C ILE A 178 -17.02 3.96 16.19
N ALA A 179 -18.03 3.97 15.32
CA ALA A 179 -19.43 3.72 15.70
C ALA A 179 -19.64 2.32 16.30
N PHE A 180 -18.97 1.31 15.73
CA PHE A 180 -19.01 -0.07 16.21
C PHE A 180 -18.03 -0.34 17.36
N LYS A 181 -17.27 0.66 17.81
CA LYS A 181 -16.32 0.56 18.93
C LYS A 181 -15.26 -0.52 18.68
N PHE A 182 -14.71 -0.57 17.46
CA PHE A 182 -13.44 -1.25 17.19
C PHE A 182 -12.28 -0.42 17.70
N ILE A 183 -12.39 0.91 17.54
CA ILE A 183 -11.36 1.88 17.92
C ILE A 183 -11.98 3.03 18.71
N ASN A 184 -11.16 3.74 19.46
CA ASN A 184 -11.56 4.95 20.17
C ASN A 184 -10.99 6.17 19.45
N LYS A 185 -11.86 7.09 18.99
CA LYS A 185 -11.49 8.32 18.27
C LYS A 185 -10.42 9.17 18.98
N LYS A 186 -10.30 9.07 20.31
CA LYS A 186 -9.31 9.83 21.10
C LYS A 186 -7.97 9.12 21.31
N ALA A 187 -7.83 7.88 20.84
CA ALA A 187 -6.68 7.02 21.09
C ALA A 187 -5.92 6.73 19.79
N MET A 188 -5.48 7.78 19.10
CA MET A 188 -4.50 7.67 18.02
C MET A 188 -3.09 7.74 18.61
N ASP A 189 -2.16 7.02 18.01
CA ASP A 189 -0.74 7.11 18.36
C ASP A 189 -0.02 8.25 17.61
N GLN A 190 1.31 8.28 17.70
CA GLN A 190 2.13 9.30 17.03
C GLN A 190 2.20 9.10 15.50
N GLU A 191 1.75 7.95 14.99
CA GLU A 191 1.70 7.62 13.56
C GLU A 191 0.26 7.72 13.01
N ASP A 192 -0.64 8.41 13.71
CA ASP A 192 -2.06 8.58 13.35
C ASP A 192 -2.82 7.26 13.13
N SER A 193 -2.36 6.18 13.77
CA SER A 193 -2.96 4.85 13.71
C SER A 193 -3.72 4.51 15.00
N TYR A 194 -4.73 3.65 14.87
CA TYR A 194 -5.47 3.12 16.03
C TYR A 194 -4.95 1.75 16.40
N LYS A 195 -4.55 1.58 17.65
CA LYS A 195 -3.97 0.32 18.13
C LYS A 195 -5.05 -0.65 18.61
N LEU A 196 -5.08 -1.82 17.98
CA LEU A 196 -5.82 -2.97 18.46
C LEU A 196 -5.01 -3.70 19.53
N PRO A 197 -5.61 -4.00 20.69
CA PRO A 197 -4.88 -4.64 21.78
C PRO A 197 -4.69 -6.15 21.54
N ILE A 198 -3.44 -6.60 21.72
CA ILE A 198 -3.06 -8.00 21.81
C ILE A 198 -2.64 -8.27 23.25
N TYR A 199 -3.32 -9.21 23.91
CA TYR A 199 -3.08 -9.58 25.30
C TYR A 199 -2.28 -10.88 25.38
N ILE A 200 -1.24 -10.90 26.22
CA ILE A 200 -0.44 -12.11 26.48
C ILE A 200 -0.89 -12.77 27.77
N ASP A 201 -1.39 -14.00 27.69
CA ASP A 201 -1.77 -14.81 28.86
C ASP A 201 -0.60 -15.72 29.27
N GLU A 202 0.33 -15.15 30.04
CA GLU A 202 1.53 -15.87 30.48
C GLU A 202 1.21 -17.13 31.30
N GLU A 203 0.20 -17.07 32.16
CA GLU A 203 -0.20 -18.19 33.01
C GLU A 203 -0.70 -19.36 32.15
N ALA A 204 -1.55 -19.07 31.16
CA ALA A 204 -2.03 -20.07 30.22
C ALA A 204 -0.88 -20.66 29.37
N LEU A 205 0.04 -19.83 28.86
CA LEU A 205 1.19 -20.29 28.10
C LEU A 205 2.08 -21.24 28.92
N ARG A 206 2.41 -20.85 30.17
CA ARG A 206 3.20 -21.69 31.09
C ARG A 206 2.48 -23.00 31.42
N SER A 207 1.16 -22.95 31.66
CA SER A 207 0.37 -24.16 31.94
C SER A 207 0.36 -25.17 30.78
N LYS A 208 0.57 -24.70 29.55
CA LYS A 208 0.68 -25.51 28.33
C LYS A 208 2.13 -25.94 28.02
N GLY A 209 3.08 -25.65 28.91
CA GLY A 209 4.50 -25.98 28.74
C GLY A 209 5.25 -25.08 27.76
N ILE A 210 4.73 -23.88 27.48
CA ILE A 210 5.34 -22.90 26.57
C ILE A 210 6.14 -21.88 27.39
N GLU A 211 7.36 -22.23 27.75
CA GLU A 211 8.18 -21.42 28.68
C GLU A 211 9.01 -20.32 27.98
N ASN A 212 9.45 -20.55 26.74
CA ASN A 212 10.26 -19.60 25.95
C ASN A 212 9.41 -18.81 24.94
N TYR A 213 8.17 -18.44 25.32
CA TYR A 213 7.23 -17.80 24.39
C TYR A 213 7.72 -16.42 23.87
N ILE A 214 8.61 -15.75 24.62
CA ILE A 214 9.18 -14.43 24.28
C ILE A 214 9.83 -14.44 22.90
N ASP A 215 10.56 -15.51 22.55
CA ASP A 215 11.22 -15.64 21.25
C ASP A 215 10.23 -15.70 20.08
N PHE A 216 9.00 -16.12 20.35
CA PHE A 216 7.93 -16.25 19.37
C PHE A 216 7.01 -15.02 19.32
N LEU A 217 7.05 -14.15 20.35
CA LEU A 217 6.14 -13.01 20.47
C LEU A 217 6.13 -12.12 19.23
N PRO A 218 7.27 -11.70 18.63
CA PRO A 218 7.24 -10.82 17.46
C PRO A 218 6.43 -11.42 16.30
N ASN A 219 6.61 -12.71 16.02
CA ASN A 219 5.86 -13.39 14.97
C ASN A 219 4.40 -13.61 15.35
N TRP A 220 4.13 -13.97 16.62
CA TRP A 220 2.78 -14.20 17.10
C TRP A 220 1.95 -12.93 17.16
N THR A 221 2.54 -11.77 17.47
CA THR A 221 1.85 -10.48 17.45
C THR A 221 1.47 -10.09 16.02
N SER A 222 2.37 -10.29 15.05
CA SER A 222 2.05 -10.07 13.63
C SER A 222 0.93 -10.98 13.14
N LEU A 223 0.98 -12.27 13.49
CA LEU A 223 -0.09 -13.23 13.15
C LEU A 223 -1.41 -12.89 13.84
N ALA A 224 -1.39 -12.49 15.11
CA ALA A 224 -2.56 -12.07 15.86
C ALA A 224 -3.19 -10.82 15.24
N TYR A 225 -2.37 -9.83 14.86
CA TYR A 225 -2.81 -8.64 14.12
C TYR A 225 -3.51 -9.03 12.80
N LEU A 226 -2.89 -9.90 11.99
CA LEU A 226 -3.49 -10.38 10.75
C LEU A 226 -4.83 -11.10 10.98
N LYS A 227 -4.93 -11.94 12.02
CA LYS A 227 -6.21 -12.59 12.40
C LYS A 227 -7.27 -11.60 12.87
N MET A 228 -6.87 -10.51 13.51
CA MET A 228 -7.80 -9.43 13.84
C MET A 228 -8.29 -8.71 12.59
N LEU A 229 -7.37 -8.36 11.67
CA LEU A 229 -7.73 -7.75 10.39
C LEU A 229 -8.69 -8.63 9.60
N GLU A 230 -8.44 -9.94 9.51
CA GLU A 230 -9.30 -10.90 8.81
C GLU A 230 -10.72 -10.90 9.38
N LYS A 231 -10.86 -10.96 10.71
CA LYS A 231 -12.17 -10.94 11.37
C LYS A 231 -12.91 -9.63 11.17
N ILE A 232 -12.21 -8.49 11.22
CA ILE A 232 -12.79 -7.17 11.00
C ILE A 232 -13.20 -7.03 9.52
N HIS A 233 -12.33 -7.44 8.61
CA HIS A 233 -12.57 -7.47 7.18
C HIS A 233 -13.85 -8.25 6.87
N ASP A 234 -13.95 -9.50 7.30
CA ASP A 234 -15.11 -10.35 7.00
C ASP A 234 -16.41 -9.80 7.58
N TYR A 235 -16.34 -9.18 8.77
CA TYR A 235 -17.48 -8.47 9.35
C TYR A 235 -17.96 -7.32 8.44
N PHE A 236 -17.04 -6.52 7.91
CA PHE A 236 -17.38 -5.39 7.04
C PHE A 236 -17.75 -5.80 5.61
N VAL A 237 -17.22 -6.91 5.10
CA VAL A 237 -17.72 -7.53 3.85
C VAL A 237 -19.21 -7.85 3.99
N ASP A 238 -19.60 -8.54 5.06
CA ASP A 238 -21.00 -8.89 5.32
C ASP A 238 -21.87 -7.64 5.57
N TYR A 239 -21.38 -6.70 6.39
CA TYR A 239 -22.12 -5.49 6.77
C TYR A 239 -22.41 -4.59 5.57
N TYR A 240 -21.42 -4.37 4.71
CA TYR A 240 -21.59 -3.56 3.50
C TYR A 240 -22.15 -4.34 2.31
N LYS A 241 -22.28 -5.67 2.42
CA LYS A 241 -22.68 -6.58 1.33
C LYS A 241 -21.78 -6.45 0.10
N LEU A 242 -20.46 -6.44 0.33
CA LEU A 242 -19.48 -6.35 -0.74
C LEU A 242 -19.34 -7.69 -1.45
N ASP A 243 -19.09 -7.63 -2.75
CA ASP A 243 -18.76 -8.80 -3.57
C ASP A 243 -17.26 -9.12 -3.47
N TYR A 244 -16.76 -9.25 -2.24
CA TYR A 244 -15.38 -9.60 -1.93
C TYR A 244 -15.34 -10.98 -1.28
N ASP A 245 -14.33 -11.78 -1.64
CA ASP A 245 -14.04 -13.00 -0.92
C ASP A 245 -13.64 -12.69 0.52
N LYS A 246 -14.12 -13.52 1.46
CA LYS A 246 -13.69 -13.47 2.86
C LYS A 246 -12.22 -13.88 3.01
N GLY A 247 -11.58 -13.38 4.05
CA GLY A 247 -10.16 -13.57 4.31
C GLY A 247 -9.30 -12.34 4.04
N LEU A 248 -7.98 -12.51 4.13
CA LEU A 248 -6.99 -11.46 3.90
C LEU A 248 -6.72 -11.24 2.39
N ASN A 249 -7.70 -10.70 1.69
CA ASN A 249 -7.62 -10.44 0.25
C ASN A 249 -7.23 -8.98 -0.04
N ASN A 250 -6.33 -8.78 -1.01
CA ASN A 250 -5.90 -7.45 -1.46
C ASN A 250 -7.05 -6.70 -2.17
N ASN A 251 -7.87 -5.99 -1.39
CA ASN A 251 -9.00 -5.17 -1.84
C ASN A 251 -9.04 -3.85 -1.06
N GLU A 252 -9.90 -2.91 -1.48
CA GLU A 252 -9.95 -1.58 -0.86
C GLU A 252 -10.28 -1.60 0.64
N LEU A 253 -11.08 -2.57 1.11
CA LEU A 253 -11.41 -2.73 2.53
C LEU A 253 -10.19 -3.16 3.34
N LEU A 254 -9.45 -4.18 2.90
CA LEU A 254 -8.26 -4.63 3.61
C LEU A 254 -7.16 -3.56 3.61
N LEU A 255 -6.94 -2.87 2.49
CA LEU A 255 -5.97 -1.78 2.42
C LEU A 255 -6.32 -0.66 3.40
N ALA A 256 -7.59 -0.25 3.45
CA ALA A 256 -8.05 0.74 4.42
C ALA A 256 -7.88 0.28 5.87
N LEU A 257 -8.16 -0.99 6.18
CA LEU A 257 -7.93 -1.54 7.52
C LEU A 257 -6.45 -1.53 7.90
N VAL A 258 -5.57 -1.99 7.00
CA VAL A 258 -4.11 -2.00 7.20
C VAL A 258 -3.59 -0.58 7.43
N GLU A 259 -4.20 0.42 6.80
CA GLU A 259 -3.78 1.81 6.98
C GLU A 259 -4.28 2.44 8.29
N ILE A 260 -5.55 2.20 8.66
CA ILE A 260 -6.16 2.78 9.86
C ILE A 260 -5.66 2.11 11.14
N LEU A 261 -5.45 0.80 11.08
CA LEU A 261 -5.22 -0.03 12.25
C LEU A 261 -3.75 -0.44 12.35
N ASP A 262 -3.31 -0.57 13.58
CA ASP A 262 -2.09 -1.26 13.94
C ASP A 262 -2.33 -2.01 15.26
N TYR A 263 -1.31 -2.59 15.87
CA TYR A 263 -1.45 -3.31 17.13
C TYR A 263 -0.59 -2.74 18.26
N GLU A 264 -0.99 -3.07 19.48
CA GLU A 264 -0.17 -2.87 20.67
C GLU A 264 -0.25 -4.10 21.57
N VAL A 265 0.85 -4.45 22.20
CA VAL A 265 0.89 -5.54 23.19
C VAL A 265 0.55 -4.97 24.56
N LYS A 266 -0.39 -5.60 25.26
CA LYS A 266 -0.82 -5.23 26.61
C LYS A 266 -0.75 -6.43 27.54
N ASP A 267 -0.52 -6.12 28.82
CA ASP A 267 -0.67 -7.10 29.89
C ASP A 267 -2.10 -7.62 29.95
N TYR A 268 -2.25 -8.89 30.34
CA TYR A 268 -3.58 -9.48 30.51
C TYR A 268 -4.39 -8.67 31.54
N PRO A 269 -5.58 -8.18 31.18
CA PRO A 269 -6.35 -7.32 32.06
C PRO A 269 -6.86 -8.09 33.28
N GLN A 270 -6.58 -7.58 34.48
CA GLN A 270 -7.03 -8.18 35.74
C GLN A 270 -8.57 -8.10 35.84
N GLY A 271 -9.22 -9.23 36.10
CA GLY A 271 -10.68 -9.31 36.31
C GLY A 271 -11.51 -9.57 35.05
N LEU A 272 -10.89 -9.76 33.88
CA LEU A 272 -11.57 -10.36 32.73
C LEU A 272 -11.63 -11.89 32.94
N GLU A 273 -12.66 -12.36 33.66
CA GLU A 273 -13.10 -13.76 33.47
C GLU A 273 -13.30 -13.94 31.95
N LYS A 274 -12.82 -15.07 31.39
CA LYS A 274 -12.73 -15.47 29.96
C LYS A 274 -14.05 -15.33 29.13
N SER A 275 -14.69 -14.19 29.20
CA SER A 275 -16.04 -13.88 28.76
C SER A 275 -16.05 -12.45 28.23
N ILE A 276 -15.40 -12.25 27.09
CA ILE A 276 -15.93 -11.24 26.17
C ILE A 276 -17.11 -11.88 25.41
N GLU A 277 -18.11 -12.34 26.16
CA GLU A 277 -19.48 -12.56 25.70
C GLU A 277 -20.30 -11.37 26.18
N VAL A 278 -20.12 -10.22 25.53
CA VAL A 278 -20.99 -9.06 25.77
C VAL A 278 -21.50 -8.51 24.44
N GLY A 279 -22.50 -9.18 23.89
CA GLY A 279 -23.63 -8.58 23.16
C GLY A 279 -23.42 -7.86 21.82
N ARG A 280 -22.19 -7.63 21.35
CA ARG A 280 -21.89 -7.15 19.99
C ARG A 280 -20.56 -7.80 19.59
N SER A 281 -20.52 -8.46 18.43
CA SER A 281 -19.37 -9.22 17.91
C SER A 281 -18.01 -8.69 18.38
N THR A 282 -17.21 -9.55 19.01
CA THR A 282 -15.81 -9.30 19.38
C THR A 282 -14.86 -9.45 18.20
N ALA A 283 -15.39 -9.64 16.98
CA ALA A 283 -14.66 -10.03 15.76
C ALA A 283 -13.42 -9.17 15.49
N GLY A 284 -12.28 -9.55 16.05
CA GLY A 284 -11.00 -8.88 15.82
C GLY A 284 -10.78 -7.59 16.60
N LYS A 285 -11.64 -7.24 17.57
CA LYS A 285 -11.42 -6.03 18.42
C LYS A 285 -10.21 -6.13 19.34
N CYS A 286 -9.82 -7.35 19.66
CA CYS A 286 -8.62 -7.69 20.40
C CYS A 286 -8.23 -9.14 20.08
N TYR A 287 -7.02 -9.52 20.48
CA TYR A 287 -6.55 -10.90 20.37
C TYR A 287 -5.92 -11.35 21.69
N PHE A 288 -6.10 -12.62 22.05
CA PHE A 288 -5.47 -13.23 23.22
C PHE A 288 -4.47 -14.29 22.76
N ILE A 289 -3.21 -14.11 23.13
CA ILE A 289 -2.16 -15.10 22.92
C ILE A 289 -2.08 -15.93 24.20
N ASP A 290 -2.76 -17.07 24.18
CA ASP A 290 -2.79 -18.05 25.27
C ASP A 290 -2.22 -19.42 24.86
N SER A 291 -1.80 -19.54 23.60
CA SER A 291 -1.31 -20.76 22.94
C SER A 291 -0.51 -20.41 21.68
N PHE A 292 0.13 -21.41 21.06
CA PHE A 292 0.80 -21.25 19.77
C PHE A 292 -0.13 -20.61 18.73
N VAL A 293 0.27 -19.46 18.20
CA VAL A 293 -0.50 -18.79 17.15
C VAL A 293 -0.24 -19.49 15.83
N THR A 294 -1.29 -20.12 15.27
CA THR A 294 -1.20 -20.83 13.99
C THR A 294 -0.76 -19.88 12.86
N PRO A 295 0.20 -20.30 12.01
CA PRO A 295 0.59 -19.54 10.83
C PRO A 295 -0.57 -19.27 9.87
N LEU A 296 -0.45 -18.18 9.12
CA LEU A 296 -1.37 -17.81 8.04
C LEU A 296 -0.58 -17.71 6.74
N ALA A 297 -1.18 -18.16 5.63
CA ALA A 297 -0.64 -17.93 4.31
C ALA A 297 -1.02 -16.51 3.85
N LEU A 298 -0.04 -15.76 3.35
CA LEU A 298 -0.26 -14.45 2.76
C LEU A 298 -0.01 -14.52 1.25
N SER A 299 -0.84 -13.81 0.49
CA SER A 299 -0.56 -13.61 -0.94
C SER A 299 0.69 -12.74 -1.11
N GLN A 300 1.32 -12.82 -2.28
CA GLN A 300 2.50 -12.00 -2.58
C GLN A 300 2.16 -10.51 -2.60
N GLU A 301 0.98 -10.16 -3.12
CA GLU A 301 0.49 -8.78 -3.15
C GLU A 301 0.36 -8.23 -1.73
N LEU A 302 -0.30 -8.97 -0.83
CA LEU A 302 -0.48 -8.52 0.55
C LEU A 302 0.85 -8.45 1.30
N ALA A 303 1.78 -9.36 1.03
CA ALA A 303 3.13 -9.28 1.59
C ALA A 303 3.84 -7.97 1.17
N LEU A 304 3.72 -7.57 -0.10
CA LEU A 304 4.28 -6.29 -0.58
C LEU A 304 3.60 -5.08 0.08
N VAL A 305 2.28 -5.13 0.29
CA VAL A 305 1.54 -4.08 1.01
C VAL A 305 2.07 -3.92 2.43
N LEU A 306 2.17 -5.02 3.18
CA LEU A 306 2.62 -5.01 4.57
C LEU A 306 4.08 -4.57 4.68
N GLN A 307 4.96 -5.07 3.80
CA GLN A 307 6.35 -4.61 3.73
C GLN A 307 6.45 -3.11 3.43
N SER A 308 5.61 -2.59 2.52
CA SER A 308 5.57 -1.15 2.20
C SER A 308 5.11 -0.33 3.39
N LYS A 309 4.10 -0.81 4.16
CA LYS A 309 3.65 -0.16 5.38
C LYS A 309 4.76 -0.14 6.43
N ASP A 310 5.38 -1.28 6.68
CA ASP A 310 6.40 -1.41 7.72
C ASP A 310 7.63 -0.55 7.43
N ALA A 311 8.09 -0.58 6.17
CA ALA A 311 9.27 0.16 5.73
C ALA A 311 9.00 1.66 5.58
N PHE A 312 7.91 2.04 4.91
CA PHE A 312 7.70 3.42 4.45
C PHE A 312 6.46 4.10 5.06
N GLY A 313 5.64 3.39 5.82
CA GLY A 313 4.34 3.90 6.28
C GLY A 313 3.30 4.05 5.16
N VAL A 314 3.56 3.46 3.98
CA VAL A 314 2.71 3.59 2.79
C VAL A 314 1.98 2.27 2.53
N VAL A 315 0.67 2.36 2.29
CA VAL A 315 -0.20 1.22 1.94
C VAL A 315 -0.58 1.33 0.45
N PRO A 316 0.20 0.76 -0.49
CA PRO A 316 -0.09 0.84 -1.91
C PRO A 316 -1.26 -0.07 -2.30
N LYS A 317 -2.08 0.35 -3.28
CA LYS A 317 -3.03 -0.56 -3.96
C LYS A 317 -2.29 -1.35 -5.02
N VAL A 318 -1.97 -2.61 -4.73
CA VAL A 318 -1.18 -3.48 -5.61
C VAL A 318 -2.06 -4.12 -6.67
N PHE A 319 -1.63 -4.09 -7.94
CA PHE A 319 -2.31 -4.78 -9.04
C PHE A 319 -2.12 -6.30 -8.94
N LYS A 320 -3.11 -7.08 -9.38
CA LYS A 320 -3.03 -8.55 -9.32
C LYS A 320 -1.93 -9.05 -10.26
N ASN A 321 -1.09 -9.97 -9.78
CA ASN A 321 -0.17 -10.68 -10.67
C ASN A 321 -0.97 -11.80 -11.35
N ASN A 322 -1.25 -11.66 -12.64
CA ASN A 322 -1.87 -12.72 -13.46
C ASN A 322 -0.85 -13.68 -14.04
#